data_AF-A0A832Q312-F1
#
_entry.id   AF-A0A832Q312-F1
#
_cell.length_a   1.000
_cell.length_b   1.000
_cell.length_c   1.000
_cell.angle_alpha   90.00
_cell.angle_beta   90.00
_cell.angle_gamma   90.00
#
_symmetry.space_group_name_H-M   'P 1'
#
loop_
_entity.id
_entity.type
_entity.pdbx_description
1 polymer ?
#
loop_
_entity_poly.entity_id
_entity_poly.type
_entity_poly.pdbx_seq_one_letter_code
_entity_poly.pdbx_strand_id
1 'polypeptide(L)'
;MKAHTPLAALLLMLSALSLAQQARVEPQHPLTLAPLTLESTDSEPLSGSTLWSARVPEQWNGTLLLHSRGWSPTAGDAAAAPAQHIDMLLAQGYALAGSNYGAGGWSLAEAVPAQEQTIAAFAQRYGQPTRVIAYGYSMGGLVTTALAEKSAPSVDAGIAFCSSMGGALGMMNMGLD
;
A
#
# COMPACT_ATOMS: atom_id res chain seq x y z
N MET A 1 -17.64 -72.78 18.40
CA MET A 1 -18.01 -73.15 17.02
C MET A 1 -19.23 -72.34 16.61
N LYS A 2 -19.13 -71.61 15.48
CA LYS A 2 -20.20 -71.06 14.60
C LYS A 2 -21.28 -70.19 15.27
N ALA A 3 -21.27 -68.86 15.13
CA ALA A 3 -21.63 -68.01 13.97
C ALA A 3 -23.05 -67.43 14.12
N HIS A 4 -23.17 -66.10 14.02
CA HIS A 4 -24.07 -65.35 13.11
C HIS A 4 -24.33 -63.91 13.63
N THR A 5 -23.79 -62.93 12.90
CA THR A 5 -24.28 -61.53 12.78
C THR A 5 -25.40 -61.47 11.72
N PRO A 6 -26.07 -60.33 11.40
CA PRO A 6 -26.23 -59.02 12.07
C PRO A 6 -27.69 -58.47 12.05
N LEU A 7 -28.01 -57.37 12.77
CA LEU A 7 -28.96 -56.36 12.25
C LEU A 7 -28.82 -55.00 12.95
N ALA A 8 -28.40 -54.03 12.14
CA ALA A 8 -28.72 -52.61 12.07
C ALA A 8 -29.24 -51.82 13.31
N ALA A 9 -28.47 -50.76 13.58
CA ALA A 9 -28.92 -49.35 13.64
C ALA A 9 -29.47 -48.79 14.96
N LEU A 10 -29.11 -47.51 15.14
CA LEU A 10 -29.69 -46.51 16.05
C LEU A 10 -29.06 -46.46 17.46
N LEU A 11 -28.11 -45.55 17.67
CA LEU A 11 -28.41 -44.24 18.26
C LEU A 11 -27.14 -43.37 18.25
N LEU A 12 -27.32 -42.14 17.79
CA LEU A 12 -26.32 -41.09 17.68
C LEU A 12 -25.80 -40.68 19.06
N MET A 13 -24.48 -40.66 19.20
CA MET A 13 -23.81 -40.09 20.35
C MET A 13 -23.92 -38.56 20.35
N LEU A 14 -24.32 -38.02 21.50
CA LEU A 14 -24.15 -36.64 21.90
C LEU A 14 -22.66 -36.27 21.92
N SER A 15 -22.29 -35.18 21.25
CA SER A 15 -21.14 -34.35 21.65
C SER A 15 -21.31 -32.89 21.20
N ALA A 16 -21.29 -31.99 22.19
CA ALA A 16 -21.01 -30.55 22.15
C ALA A 16 -21.80 -29.69 21.14
N LEU A 17 -22.84 -28.94 21.54
CA LEU A 17 -22.80 -27.74 22.38
C LEU A 17 -21.63 -26.78 22.05
N SER A 18 -21.72 -26.08 20.92
CA SER A 18 -21.34 -24.66 20.83
C SER A 18 -21.88 -24.04 19.52
N LEU A 19 -23.20 -23.80 19.48
CA LEU A 19 -23.82 -22.90 18.50
C LEU A 19 -24.36 -21.67 19.23
N ALA A 20 -23.48 -20.72 19.51
CA ALA A 20 -23.83 -19.34 19.83
C ALA A 20 -22.55 -18.51 19.90
N GLN A 21 -22.09 -17.98 18.76
CA GLN A 21 -21.59 -16.60 18.61
C GLN A 21 -21.11 -16.39 17.16
N GLN A 22 -22.01 -16.40 16.18
CA GLN A 22 -21.73 -15.59 14.99
C GLN A 22 -21.91 -14.15 15.42
N ALA A 23 -20.81 -13.49 15.79
CA ALA A 23 -20.79 -12.05 15.92
C ALA A 23 -21.25 -11.48 14.58
N ARG A 24 -22.47 -10.98 14.58
CA ARG A 24 -23.00 -10.14 13.50
C ARG A 24 -22.08 -8.94 13.45
N VAL A 25 -21.17 -8.90 12.48
CA VAL A 25 -20.40 -7.69 12.19
C VAL A 25 -21.41 -6.71 11.59
N GLU A 26 -21.94 -5.82 12.43
CA GLU A 26 -22.71 -4.69 11.92
C GLU A 26 -21.79 -3.77 11.11
N PRO A 27 -22.24 -3.26 9.95
CA PRO A 27 -21.55 -2.17 9.29
C PRO A 27 -21.81 -0.91 10.11
N GLN A 28 -20.92 -0.62 11.05
CA GLN A 28 -20.92 0.66 11.76
C GLN A 28 -19.71 1.48 11.32
N HIS A 29 -19.94 2.35 10.34
CA HIS A 29 -19.61 3.76 10.47
C HIS A 29 -20.49 4.54 9.47
N PRO A 30 -21.35 5.47 9.92
CA PRO A 30 -21.86 6.48 9.01
C PRO A 30 -20.65 7.23 8.43
N LEU A 31 -20.65 7.46 7.12
CA LEU A 31 -19.69 8.34 6.45
C LEU A 31 -19.93 9.77 6.97
N THR A 32 -19.43 10.06 8.16
CA THR A 32 -19.27 11.42 8.65
C THR A 32 -18.29 12.09 7.69
N LEU A 33 -18.71 13.21 7.10
CA LEU A 33 -17.85 14.05 6.26
C LEU A 33 -16.53 14.27 7.01
N ALA A 34 -15.43 13.80 6.43
CA ALA A 34 -14.12 13.84 7.05
C ALA A 34 -13.78 15.29 7.46
N PRO A 35 -13.26 15.51 8.68
CA PRO A 35 -12.81 16.84 9.08
C PRO A 35 -11.59 17.25 8.24
N LEU A 36 -11.41 18.56 8.07
CA LEU A 36 -10.61 19.22 7.05
C LEU A 36 -9.19 18.64 6.95
N THR A 37 -8.89 18.03 5.80
CA THR A 37 -7.51 17.59 5.49
C THR A 37 -6.58 18.80 5.57
N LEU A 38 -5.43 18.66 6.24
CA LEU A 38 -4.32 19.60 6.07
C LEU A 38 -3.75 19.34 4.66
N GLU A 39 -4.43 19.86 3.64
CA GLU A 39 -4.01 19.73 2.27
C GLU A 39 -2.85 20.68 1.97
N SER A 40 -1.66 20.14 1.72
CA SER A 40 -0.80 20.77 0.72
C SER A 40 -1.26 20.23 -0.64
N THR A 41 -2.19 20.93 -1.29
CA THR A 41 -2.67 20.52 -2.63
C THR A 41 -1.57 20.65 -3.68
N ASP A 42 -0.62 21.55 -3.44
CA ASP A 42 0.51 21.83 -4.32
C ASP A 42 1.70 20.89 -4.05
N SER A 43 2.36 20.47 -5.13
CA SER A 43 3.60 19.72 -5.03
C SER A 43 4.76 20.64 -4.66
N GLU A 44 5.65 20.20 -3.78
CA GLU A 44 6.84 20.93 -3.35
C GLU A 44 8.09 20.32 -4.02
N PRO A 45 9.14 21.12 -4.27
CA PRO A 45 10.38 20.61 -4.84
C PRO A 45 11.20 19.82 -3.83
N LEU A 46 11.88 18.78 -4.32
CA LEU A 46 13.00 18.10 -3.67
C LEU A 46 14.28 18.44 -4.44
N SER A 47 15.23 17.49 -4.52
CA SER A 47 16.45 17.63 -5.32
C SER A 47 16.18 17.55 -6.82
N GLY A 48 16.89 18.39 -7.60
CA GLY A 48 16.80 18.42 -9.06
C GLY A 48 15.39 18.77 -9.55
N SER A 49 14.86 17.98 -10.49
CA SER A 49 13.51 18.10 -11.06
C SER A 49 12.43 17.35 -10.26
N THR A 50 12.79 16.77 -9.11
CA THR A 50 11.88 15.96 -8.31
C THR A 50 10.88 16.85 -7.58
N LEU A 51 9.60 16.51 -7.71
CA LEU A 51 8.52 17.06 -6.91
C LEU A 51 7.96 15.98 -5.99
N TRP A 52 7.47 16.38 -4.83
CA TRP A 52 6.73 15.53 -3.90
C TRP A 52 5.43 16.20 -3.48
N SER A 53 4.43 15.41 -3.07
CA SER A 53 3.27 15.94 -2.38
C SER A 53 2.81 14.98 -1.29
N ALA A 54 2.02 15.51 -0.36
CA ALA A 54 1.39 14.71 0.67
C ALA A 54 -0.07 15.13 0.92
N ARG A 55 -0.82 14.24 1.55
CA ARG A 55 -2.13 14.49 2.14
C ARG A 55 -2.14 13.89 3.54
N VAL A 56 -2.48 14.69 4.54
CA VAL A 56 -2.44 14.28 5.95
C VAL A 56 -3.81 14.54 6.59
N PRO A 57 -4.50 13.51 7.11
CA PRO A 57 -5.76 13.70 7.81
C PRO A 57 -5.49 14.31 9.20
N GLU A 58 -6.45 15.07 9.75
CA GLU A 58 -6.30 15.67 11.09
C GLU A 58 -6.01 14.61 12.16
N GLN A 59 -6.69 13.46 12.06
CA GLN A 59 -6.52 12.31 12.95
C GLN A 59 -5.57 11.29 12.35
N TRP A 60 -4.35 11.73 12.03
CA TRP A 60 -3.31 10.86 11.51
C TRP A 60 -2.94 9.77 12.53
N ASN A 61 -3.04 8.50 12.10
CA ASN A 61 -2.78 7.32 12.92
C ASN A 61 -1.28 6.96 13.04
N GLY A 62 -0.38 7.85 12.58
CA GLY A 62 1.07 7.65 12.60
C GLY A 62 1.62 6.81 11.44
N THR A 63 0.77 6.26 10.56
CA THR A 63 1.21 5.50 9.37
C THR A 63 1.24 6.38 8.13
N LEU A 64 2.38 6.38 7.43
CA LEU A 64 2.58 6.98 6.11
C LEU A 64 2.48 5.90 5.04
N LEU A 65 1.61 6.09 4.06
CA LEU A 65 1.55 5.29 2.83
C LEU A 65 2.33 6.01 1.74
N LEU A 66 3.44 5.40 1.31
CA LEU A 66 4.33 5.93 0.27
C LEU A 66 3.96 5.32 -1.08
N HIS A 67 3.32 6.12 -1.93
CA HIS A 67 2.89 5.71 -3.27
C HIS A 67 4.05 5.80 -4.27
N SER A 68 4.35 4.68 -4.91
CA SER A 68 5.24 4.58 -6.06
C SER A 68 4.43 4.47 -7.35
N ARG A 69 4.53 5.48 -8.23
CA ARG A 69 3.87 5.45 -9.55
C ARG A 69 4.49 4.39 -10.48
N GLY A 70 3.68 3.97 -11.45
CA GLY A 70 4.12 3.13 -12.57
C GLY A 70 4.95 3.88 -13.61
N TRP A 71 5.22 3.19 -14.73
CA TRP A 71 5.90 3.78 -15.88
C TRP A 71 5.08 4.94 -16.45
N SER A 72 5.78 6.00 -16.88
CA SER A 72 5.20 7.16 -17.54
C SER A 72 6.25 7.74 -18.49
N PRO A 73 5.89 8.25 -19.69
CA PRO A 73 6.88 8.83 -20.61
C PRO A 73 7.55 10.10 -20.05
N THR A 74 6.90 10.77 -19.10
CA THR A 74 7.38 11.98 -18.42
C THR A 74 7.38 11.78 -16.91
N ALA A 75 8.04 12.67 -16.15
CA ALA A 75 7.97 12.64 -14.68
C ALA A 75 6.53 12.77 -14.18
N GLY A 76 5.75 13.67 -14.79
CA GLY A 76 4.36 13.94 -14.43
C GLY A 76 4.22 14.61 -13.06
N ASP A 77 3.03 14.50 -12.50
CA ASP A 77 2.69 15.06 -11.19
C ASP A 77 3.18 14.17 -10.05
N ALA A 78 3.48 14.78 -8.91
CA ALA A 78 3.90 14.07 -7.70
C ALA A 78 2.69 13.56 -6.90
N ALA A 79 1.88 12.68 -7.49
CA ALA A 79 0.64 12.21 -6.88
C ALA A 79 0.89 11.43 -5.56
N ALA A 80 0.36 11.94 -4.45
CA ALA A 80 0.46 11.31 -3.13
C ALA A 80 -0.20 9.91 -3.06
N ALA A 81 -1.21 9.67 -3.91
CA ALA A 81 -1.85 8.39 -4.13
C ALA A 81 -2.63 8.43 -5.45
N PRO A 82 -3.08 7.29 -6.01
CA PRO A 82 -4.07 7.29 -7.08
C PRO A 82 -5.37 7.96 -6.61
N ALA A 83 -5.93 8.85 -7.43
CA ALA A 83 -7.02 9.74 -7.03
C ALA A 83 -8.23 9.00 -6.42
N GLN A 84 -8.61 7.85 -6.99
CA GLN A 84 -9.75 7.06 -6.50
C GLN A 84 -9.55 6.42 -5.10
N HIS A 85 -8.35 6.51 -4.52
CA HIS A 85 -8.05 5.93 -3.20
C HIS A 85 -7.81 6.97 -2.11
N ILE A 86 -7.66 8.25 -2.46
CA ILE A 86 -7.28 9.32 -1.51
C ILE A 86 -8.28 9.38 -0.35
N ASP A 87 -9.55 9.64 -0.62
CA ASP A 87 -10.56 9.89 0.42
C ASP A 87 -10.72 8.71 1.37
N MET A 88 -10.76 7.49 0.82
CA MET A 88 -10.90 6.27 1.62
C MET A 88 -9.69 6.06 2.53
N LEU A 89 -8.46 6.26 2.04
CA LEU A 89 -7.27 6.05 2.85
C LEU A 89 -7.10 7.13 3.92
N LEU A 90 -7.41 8.39 3.59
CA LEU A 90 -7.43 9.49 4.55
C LEU A 90 -8.49 9.26 5.64
N ALA A 91 -9.67 8.76 5.28
CA ALA A 91 -10.74 8.42 6.23
C ALA A 91 -10.35 7.29 7.20
N GLN A 92 -9.38 6.44 6.84
CA GLN A 92 -8.79 5.44 7.74
C GLN A 92 -7.64 6.00 8.61
N GLY A 93 -7.36 7.30 8.51
CA GLY A 93 -6.32 7.98 9.27
C GLY A 93 -4.91 7.83 8.71
N TYR A 94 -4.74 7.32 7.48
CA TYR A 94 -3.43 7.22 6.85
C TYR A 94 -2.98 8.55 6.27
N ALA A 95 -1.71 8.91 6.46
CA ALA A 95 -1.08 9.94 5.64
C ALA A 95 -0.63 9.34 4.30
N LEU A 96 -0.70 10.13 3.23
CA LEU A 96 -0.34 9.72 1.88
C LEU A 96 0.80 10.61 1.39
N ALA A 97 1.81 10.03 0.72
CA ALA A 97 2.84 10.80 0.05
C ALA A 97 3.37 10.07 -1.19
N GLY A 98 3.90 10.84 -2.13
CA GLY A 98 4.52 10.31 -3.34
C GLY A 98 5.35 11.38 -4.05
N SER A 99 6.23 10.93 -4.93
CA SER A 99 7.07 11.80 -5.77
C SER A 99 6.93 11.46 -7.24
N ASN A 100 7.26 12.43 -8.09
CA ASN A 100 7.30 12.22 -9.55
C ASN A 100 8.65 11.64 -10.04
N TYR A 101 9.58 11.40 -9.11
CA TYR A 101 10.96 10.94 -9.32
C TYR A 101 11.87 11.89 -10.11
N GLY A 102 11.34 13.02 -10.60
CA GLY A 102 12.07 13.94 -11.47
C GLY A 102 12.40 13.41 -12.87
N ALA A 103 11.99 12.18 -13.23
CA ALA A 103 12.34 11.53 -14.50
C ALA A 103 11.18 10.69 -15.07
N GLY A 104 11.06 10.64 -16.40
CA GLY A 104 10.16 9.71 -17.10
C GLY A 104 10.83 8.36 -17.40
N GLY A 105 10.09 7.47 -18.07
CA GLY A 105 10.54 6.15 -18.48
C GLY A 105 10.61 5.15 -17.33
N TRP A 106 11.53 4.18 -17.50
CA TRP A 106 11.89 3.20 -16.47
C TRP A 106 12.88 3.82 -15.47
N SER A 107 12.37 4.74 -14.65
CA SER A 107 13.16 5.62 -13.79
C SER A 107 13.46 5.04 -12.40
N LEU A 108 13.89 3.78 -12.33
CA LEU A 108 14.12 3.09 -11.04
C LEU A 108 15.26 3.72 -10.23
N ALA A 109 16.34 4.09 -10.93
CA ALA A 109 17.52 4.66 -10.31
C ALA A 109 17.22 6.01 -9.65
N GLU A 110 16.30 6.78 -10.22
CA GLU A 110 15.80 8.04 -9.70
C GLU A 110 14.71 7.84 -8.64
N ALA A 111 13.84 6.84 -8.84
CA ALA A 111 12.68 6.62 -7.98
C ALA A 111 13.06 6.26 -6.53
N VAL A 112 14.03 5.37 -6.33
CA VAL A 112 14.39 4.92 -4.97
C VAL A 112 14.90 6.09 -4.11
N PRO A 113 15.91 6.89 -4.54
CA PRO A 113 16.34 8.07 -3.78
C PRO A 113 15.24 9.13 -3.62
N ALA A 114 14.42 9.36 -4.64
CA ALA A 114 13.32 10.34 -4.57
C ALA A 114 12.28 9.96 -3.51
N GLN A 115 11.97 8.67 -3.37
CA GLN A 115 11.06 8.17 -2.34
C GLN A 115 11.65 8.30 -0.93
N GLU A 116 12.95 8.07 -0.76
CA GLU A 116 13.63 8.31 0.53
C GLU A 116 13.63 9.80 0.91
N GLN A 117 13.86 10.68 -0.06
CA GLN A 117 13.73 12.12 0.12
C GLN A 117 12.29 12.52 0.46
N THR A 118 11.30 11.85 -0.13
CA THR A 118 9.88 12.09 0.16
C THR A 118 9.54 11.73 1.61
N ILE A 119 10.01 10.59 2.11
CA ILE A 119 9.84 10.19 3.52
C ILE A 119 10.51 11.23 4.44
N ALA A 120 11.72 11.67 4.11
CA ALA A 120 12.44 12.66 4.91
C ALA A 120 11.72 14.03 4.92
N ALA A 121 11.23 14.50 3.76
CA ALA A 121 10.50 15.75 3.64
C ALA A 121 9.16 15.70 4.38
N PHE A 122 8.44 14.58 4.27
CA PHE A 122 7.24 14.32 5.05
C PHE A 122 7.54 14.44 6.55
N ALA A 123 8.58 13.75 7.02
CA ALA A 123 8.92 13.73 8.43
C ALA A 123 9.34 15.10 8.99
N GLN A 124 10.02 15.91 8.16
CA GLN A 124 10.38 17.29 8.51
C GLN A 124 9.16 18.20 8.62
N ARG A 125 8.16 18.02 7.75
CA ARG A 125 7.00 18.91 7.67
C ARG A 125 5.86 18.53 8.60
N TYR A 126 5.56 17.24 8.71
CA TYR A 126 4.38 16.72 9.42
C TYR A 126 4.73 15.91 10.68
N GLY A 127 6.01 15.63 10.91
CA GLY A 127 6.50 14.81 12.02
C GLY A 127 6.82 13.37 11.60
N GLN A 128 7.60 12.69 12.44
CA GLN A 128 8.11 11.34 12.15
C GLN A 128 7.00 10.29 12.10
N PRO A 129 6.83 9.55 10.99
CA PRO A 129 5.92 8.41 10.95
C PRO A 129 6.33 7.33 11.96
N THR A 130 5.34 6.71 12.61
CA THR A 130 5.55 5.49 13.39
C THR A 130 5.69 4.26 12.49
N ARG A 131 5.11 4.33 11.29
CA ARG A 131 5.22 3.30 10.26
C ARG A 131 5.20 3.91 8.87
N VAL A 132 6.06 3.42 7.98
CA VAL A 132 6.05 3.73 6.56
C VAL A 132 5.76 2.46 5.77
N ILE A 133 4.68 2.46 4.99
CA ILE A 133 4.31 1.36 4.10
C ILE A 133 4.42 1.85 2.66
N ALA A 134 5.39 1.33 1.91
CA ALA A 134 5.48 1.60 0.48
C ALA A 134 4.51 0.72 -0.30
N TYR A 135 3.92 1.28 -1.35
CA TYR A 135 3.07 0.51 -2.26
C TYR A 135 3.11 1.08 -3.67
N GLY A 136 2.85 0.22 -4.66
CA GLY A 136 2.83 0.64 -6.05
C GLY A 136 2.36 -0.46 -6.99
N TYR A 137 1.95 -0.05 -8.18
CA TYR A 137 1.48 -0.94 -9.24
C TYR A 137 2.46 -0.97 -10.42
N SER A 138 2.64 -2.12 -11.07
CA SER A 138 3.53 -2.27 -12.25
C SER A 138 4.98 -1.90 -11.90
N MET A 139 5.60 -0.93 -12.60
CA MET A 139 6.91 -0.39 -12.24
C MET A 139 6.94 0.13 -10.79
N GLY A 140 5.83 0.67 -10.29
CA GLY A 140 5.72 1.13 -8.91
C GLY A 140 5.88 -0.01 -7.91
N GLY A 141 5.37 -1.20 -8.24
CA GLY A 141 5.59 -2.40 -7.43
C GLY A 141 7.07 -2.80 -7.37
N LEU A 142 7.80 -2.64 -8.48
CA LEU A 142 9.24 -2.90 -8.52
C LEU A 142 10.02 -1.88 -7.68
N VAL A 143 9.65 -0.60 -7.73
CA VAL A 143 10.22 0.44 -6.85
C VAL A 143 9.94 0.13 -5.37
N THR A 144 8.71 -0.29 -5.05
CA THR A 144 8.34 -0.71 -3.69
C THR A 144 9.19 -1.89 -3.20
N THR A 145 9.39 -2.91 -4.04
CA THR A 145 10.29 -4.02 -3.71
C THR A 145 11.72 -3.52 -3.49
N ALA A 146 12.24 -2.67 -4.38
CA ALA A 146 13.58 -2.14 -4.28
C ALA A 146 13.81 -1.33 -2.99
N LEU A 147 12.80 -0.61 -2.50
CA LEU A 147 12.85 0.08 -1.20
C LEU A 147 12.89 -0.90 -0.03
N ALA A 148 12.08 -1.95 -0.08
CA ALA A 148 11.96 -2.95 1.00
C ALA A 148 13.18 -3.88 1.11
N GLU A 149 13.87 -4.15 -0.01
CA GLU A 149 15.02 -5.08 -0.06
C GLU A 149 16.38 -4.41 0.20
N LYS A 150 16.42 -3.11 0.50
CA LYS A 150 17.67 -2.44 0.88
C LYS A 150 18.27 -3.07 2.15
N SER A 151 19.59 -2.99 2.30
CA SER A 151 20.26 -3.45 3.53
C SER A 151 19.84 -2.67 4.78
N ALA A 152 19.47 -1.40 4.60
CA ALA A 152 18.84 -0.55 5.60
C ALA A 152 17.58 0.08 4.97
N PRO A 153 16.44 -0.62 4.99
CA PRO A 153 15.20 -0.11 4.41
C PRO A 153 14.72 1.15 5.12
N SER A 154 14.23 2.11 4.34
CA SER A 154 13.54 3.32 4.82
C SER A 154 12.03 3.10 5.02
N VAL A 155 11.56 1.88 4.77
CA VAL A 155 10.16 1.47 4.84
C VAL A 155 10.04 0.25 5.74
N ASP A 156 8.95 0.17 6.51
CA ASP A 156 8.67 -0.97 7.40
C ASP A 156 7.98 -2.13 6.69
N ALA A 157 7.29 -1.83 5.59
CA ALA A 157 6.58 -2.81 4.76
C ALA A 157 6.45 -2.34 3.31
N GLY A 158 6.29 -3.31 2.41
CA GLY A 158 6.06 -3.09 0.98
C GLY A 158 4.86 -3.89 0.46
N ILE A 159 3.98 -3.25 -0.31
CA ILE A 159 2.87 -3.90 -1.02
C ILE A 159 3.06 -3.68 -2.52
N ALA A 160 3.57 -4.70 -3.20
CA ALA A 160 3.92 -4.63 -4.62
C ALA A 160 2.82 -5.27 -5.49
N PHE A 161 1.97 -4.43 -6.10
CA PHE A 161 0.87 -4.89 -6.96
C PHE A 161 1.33 -5.09 -8.40
N CYS A 162 1.01 -6.25 -8.99
CA CYS A 162 1.33 -6.59 -10.39
C CYS A 162 2.76 -6.16 -10.79
N SER A 163 3.70 -6.41 -9.88
CA SER A 163 5.04 -5.82 -9.95
C SER A 163 5.81 -6.29 -11.17
N SER A 164 6.46 -5.36 -11.86
CA SER A 164 7.36 -5.64 -12.98
C SER A 164 8.71 -6.19 -12.48
N MET A 165 8.69 -7.27 -11.69
CA MET A 165 9.87 -7.80 -10.96
C MET A 165 11.07 -8.11 -11.87
N GLY A 166 10.84 -8.51 -13.12
CA GLY A 166 11.89 -8.75 -14.12
C GLY A 166 12.53 -7.47 -14.69
N GLY A 167 12.13 -6.29 -14.21
CA GLY A 167 12.56 -5.00 -14.74
C GLY A 167 12.06 -4.74 -16.17
N ALA A 168 12.57 -3.66 -16.76
CA ALA A 168 12.20 -3.24 -18.11
C ALA A 168 12.44 -4.35 -19.15
N LEU A 169 13.63 -4.96 -19.12
CA LEU A 169 14.02 -6.00 -20.07
C LEU A 169 13.22 -7.28 -19.89
N GLY A 170 13.06 -7.77 -18.65
CA GLY A 170 12.25 -8.97 -18.39
C GLY A 170 10.79 -8.77 -18.81
N MET A 171 10.22 -7.59 -18.55
CA MET A 171 8.86 -7.27 -18.98
C MET A 171 8.71 -7.21 -20.51
N MET A 172 9.67 -6.61 -21.21
CA MET A 172 9.64 -6.53 -22.69
C MET A 172 9.90 -7.89 -23.35
N ASN A 173 10.75 -8.73 -22.76
CA ASN A 173 11.02 -10.07 -23.28
C ASN A 173 9.80 -10.99 -23.22
N MET A 174 8.92 -10.87 -22.20
CA MET A 174 7.67 -11.65 -22.14
C MET A 174 6.73 -11.38 -23.32
N GLY A 175 6.86 -10.26 -24.03
CA GLY A 175 6.08 -9.99 -25.24
C GLY A 175 6.58 -10.71 -26.50
N LEU A 176 7.73 -11.41 -26.39
CA LEU A 176 8.37 -12.14 -27.49
C LEU A 176 8.27 -13.67 -27.33
N ASP A 177 7.80 -14.15 -26.17
CA ASP A 177 7.55 -15.56 -25.85
C ASP A 177 6.11 -15.98 -26.19
#